data_AF-A0AAX1U811-F1
#
_entry.id   AF-A0AAX1U811-F1
#
_cell.length_a   1.000
_cell.length_b   1.000
_cell.length_c   1.000
_cell.angle_alpha   90.00
_cell.angle_beta   90.00
_cell.angle_gamma   90.00
#
_symmetry.space_group_name_H-M   'P 1'
#
loop_
_entity.id
_entity.type
_entity.pdbx_description
1 polymer ?
#
loop_
_entity_poly.entity_id
_entity_poly.type
_entity_poly.pdbx_seq_one_letter_code
_entity_poly.pdbx_strand_id
1 'polypeptide(L)'
;MIFADKLTQLRKKAGWSQEELAEQMNVTRQSVSKWEGAQSVPDLEKMIRLSELFGVSTDYLLKDEIEDEECTIPTDEVSKLRRVSMEEANAFLSVKATTSKSIALATFLCIISPICLLILGTISEVPKYSLRDDVAGGIGMIVLLLLVTIAVALFISSGRKTAAYDYLEKETFETAYGVRGMVSERKAQYNEVYTRNNIIGTGLCIMALIPLFGGAIFNDENELLLIIMLSASLVIVGIGVVFFIHSGIIWASYEKLLQEGDYSKEKKEKQSATTAISVVYWSIVTAVYLGYSFSTNNWGYSWIIWVVAAVVFPAIVAISNSLGKRK
;
A
#
# COMPACT_ATOMS: atom_id res chain seq x y z
N MET A 1 -7.96 -38.38 5.63
CA MET A 1 -9.04 -39.11 6.32
C MET A 1 -9.96 -39.64 5.26
N ILE A 2 -10.35 -40.92 5.32
CA ILE A 2 -11.24 -41.49 4.29
C ILE A 2 -12.69 -41.03 4.50
N PHE A 3 -13.53 -41.10 3.46
CA PHE A 3 -14.93 -40.69 3.50
C PHE A 3 -15.70 -41.22 4.73
N ALA A 4 -15.50 -42.49 5.08
CA ALA A 4 -16.15 -43.13 6.22
C ALA A 4 -15.84 -42.44 7.56
N ASP A 5 -14.59 -41.97 7.74
CA ASP A 5 -14.16 -41.23 8.92
C ASP A 5 -14.83 -39.85 8.96
N LYS A 6 -14.88 -39.16 7.82
CA LYS A 6 -15.50 -37.84 7.67
C LYS A 6 -17.00 -37.89 7.97
N LEU A 7 -17.70 -38.87 7.44
CA LEU A 7 -19.13 -39.07 7.70
C LEU A 7 -19.40 -39.32 9.18
N THR A 8 -18.60 -40.17 9.82
CA THR A 8 -18.71 -40.46 11.26
C THR A 8 -18.47 -39.21 12.11
N GLN A 9 -17.49 -38.38 11.73
CA GLN A 9 -17.20 -37.12 12.41
C GLN A 9 -18.33 -36.10 12.25
N LEU A 10 -18.83 -35.91 11.03
CA LEU A 10 -19.94 -34.99 10.76
C LEU A 10 -21.20 -35.39 11.52
N ARG A 11 -21.55 -36.69 11.54
CA ARG A 11 -22.68 -37.21 12.33
C ARG A 11 -22.50 -36.94 13.82
N LYS A 12 -21.31 -37.22 14.38
CA LYS A 12 -21.01 -36.98 15.79
C LYS A 12 -21.01 -35.49 16.14
N LYS A 13 -20.52 -34.62 15.25
CA LYS A 13 -20.54 -33.16 15.41
C LYS A 13 -21.96 -32.61 15.40
N ALA A 14 -22.84 -33.19 14.60
CA ALA A 14 -24.27 -32.87 14.58
C ALA A 14 -25.07 -33.50 15.74
N GLY A 15 -24.45 -34.40 16.53
CA GLY A 15 -25.08 -35.06 17.66
C GLY A 15 -26.06 -36.18 17.29
N TRP A 16 -26.08 -36.63 16.04
CA TRP A 16 -27.09 -37.60 15.55
C TRP A 16 -26.71 -39.06 15.80
N SER A 17 -27.71 -39.91 16.00
CA SER A 17 -27.55 -41.36 15.94
C SER A 17 -27.49 -41.87 14.49
N GLN A 18 -27.01 -43.10 14.26
CA GLN A 18 -27.03 -43.71 12.91
C GLN A 18 -28.46 -43.88 12.36
N GLU A 19 -29.43 -44.04 13.26
CA GLU A 19 -30.86 -44.17 12.91
C GLU A 19 -31.41 -42.82 12.47
N GLU A 20 -31.10 -41.75 13.19
CA GLU A 20 -31.50 -40.38 12.84
C GLU A 20 -30.91 -39.92 11.50
N LEU A 21 -29.62 -40.19 11.26
CA LEU A 21 -29.01 -39.89 9.96
C LEU A 21 -29.67 -40.68 8.82
N ALA A 22 -30.05 -41.94 9.08
CA ALA A 22 -30.74 -42.77 8.09
C ALA A 22 -32.13 -42.22 7.76
N GLU A 23 -32.85 -41.73 8.76
CA GLU A 23 -34.16 -41.08 8.60
C GLU A 23 -34.04 -39.79 7.77
N GLN A 24 -33.09 -38.91 8.09
CA GLN A 24 -32.83 -37.66 7.34
C GLN A 24 -32.45 -37.93 5.87
N MET A 25 -31.69 -39.00 5.63
CA MET A 25 -31.24 -39.38 4.29
C MET A 25 -32.24 -40.25 3.52
N ASN A 26 -33.38 -40.60 4.14
CA ASN A 26 -34.37 -41.53 3.64
C ASN A 26 -33.73 -42.83 3.13
N VAL A 27 -32.91 -43.45 3.99
CA VAL A 27 -32.23 -44.73 3.75
C VAL A 27 -32.37 -45.64 4.98
N THR A 28 -31.98 -46.90 4.86
CA THR A 28 -31.98 -47.81 6.02
C THR A 28 -30.77 -47.53 6.91
N ARG A 29 -30.91 -47.76 8.22
CA ARG A 29 -29.79 -47.72 9.17
C ARG A 29 -28.61 -48.59 8.74
N GLN A 30 -28.89 -49.73 8.10
CA GLN A 30 -27.87 -50.63 7.57
C GLN A 30 -27.02 -49.97 6.48
N SER A 31 -27.60 -49.11 5.64
CA SER A 31 -26.87 -48.35 4.63
C SER A 31 -25.87 -47.39 5.26
N VAL A 32 -26.29 -46.61 6.26
CA VAL A 32 -25.42 -45.69 7.00
C VAL A 32 -24.29 -46.44 7.71
N SER A 33 -24.58 -47.58 8.34
CA SER A 33 -23.56 -48.41 8.99
C SER A 33 -22.52 -48.94 8.00
N LYS A 34 -22.91 -49.27 6.76
CA LYS A 34 -21.97 -49.71 5.73
C LYS A 34 -21.12 -48.56 5.18
N TRP A 35 -21.68 -47.35 5.11
CA TRP A 35 -20.95 -46.14 4.72
C TRP A 35 -19.90 -45.75 5.77
N GLU A 36 -20.28 -45.70 7.04
CA GLU A 36 -19.35 -45.42 8.16
C GLU A 36 -18.32 -46.55 8.36
N GLY A 37 -18.65 -47.77 7.96
CA GLY A 37 -17.74 -48.92 8.02
C GLY A 37 -16.85 -49.11 6.79
N ALA A 38 -16.85 -48.16 5.83
CA ALA A 38 -16.13 -48.26 4.55
C ALA A 38 -16.46 -49.53 3.72
N GLN A 39 -17.61 -50.17 3.96
CA GLN A 39 -18.05 -51.38 3.25
C GLN A 39 -18.78 -51.07 1.95
N SER A 40 -19.28 -49.85 1.79
CA SER A 40 -19.92 -49.36 0.57
C SER A 40 -19.83 -47.84 0.51
N VAL A 41 -19.86 -47.28 -0.71
CA VAL A 41 -19.88 -45.84 -0.94
C VAL A 41 -21.29 -45.42 -1.38
N PRO A 42 -21.85 -44.30 -0.90
CA PRO A 42 -23.13 -43.79 -1.39
C PRO A 42 -23.07 -43.44 -2.89
N ASP A 43 -24.22 -43.47 -3.56
CA ASP A 43 -24.32 -42.97 -4.93
C ASP A 43 -24.18 -41.43 -4.97
N LEU A 44 -24.03 -40.88 -6.19
CA LEU A 44 -23.83 -39.45 -6.38
C LEU A 44 -24.99 -38.60 -5.81
N GLU A 45 -26.23 -39.08 -5.93
CA GLU A 45 -27.41 -38.37 -5.41
C GLU A 45 -27.39 -38.28 -3.88
N LYS A 46 -27.07 -39.39 -3.20
CA LYS A 46 -26.92 -39.44 -1.74
C LYS A 46 -25.70 -38.64 -1.29
N MET A 47 -24.61 -38.59 -2.07
CA MET A 47 -23.45 -37.74 -1.77
C MET A 47 -23.80 -36.25 -1.78
N ILE A 48 -24.57 -35.80 -2.77
CA ILE A 48 -25.04 -34.40 -2.84
C ILE A 48 -25.93 -34.10 -1.64
N ARG A 49 -26.88 -34.99 -1.31
CA ARG A 49 -27.75 -34.81 -0.13
C ARG A 49 -26.97 -34.79 1.19
N LEU A 50 -25.91 -35.59 1.34
CA LEU A 50 -25.05 -35.53 2.52
C LEU A 50 -24.31 -34.18 2.61
N SER A 51 -23.82 -33.68 1.48
CA SER A 51 -23.19 -32.36 1.36
C SER A 51 -24.16 -31.25 1.81
N GLU A 52 -25.40 -31.27 1.33
CA GLU A 52 -26.46 -30.33 1.71
C GLU A 52 -26.86 -30.47 3.19
N LEU A 53 -27.02 -31.71 3.69
CA LEU A 53 -27.44 -31.99 5.06
C LEU A 53 -26.43 -31.51 6.10
N PHE A 54 -25.13 -31.67 5.81
CA PHE A 54 -24.05 -31.27 6.71
C PHE A 54 -23.46 -29.90 6.42
N GLY A 55 -23.89 -29.24 5.33
CA GLY A 55 -23.36 -27.94 4.91
C GLY A 55 -21.89 -27.98 4.52
N VAL A 56 -21.43 -29.08 3.90
CA VAL A 56 -20.04 -29.28 3.48
C VAL A 56 -19.96 -29.51 1.97
N SER A 57 -18.87 -29.14 1.32
CA SER A 57 -18.72 -29.37 -0.12
C SER A 57 -18.60 -30.87 -0.46
N THR A 58 -19.07 -31.26 -1.65
CA THR A 58 -18.91 -32.64 -2.15
C THR A 58 -17.43 -33.02 -2.29
N ASP A 59 -16.57 -32.03 -2.62
CA ASP A 59 -15.12 -32.19 -2.68
C ASP A 59 -14.53 -32.56 -1.31
N TYR A 60 -15.03 -31.97 -0.21
CA TYR A 60 -14.61 -32.32 1.14
C TYR A 60 -14.95 -33.78 1.47
N LEU A 61 -16.11 -34.28 1.04
CA LEU A 61 -16.48 -35.67 1.29
C LEU A 61 -15.61 -36.66 0.48
N LEU A 62 -15.17 -36.28 -0.72
CA LEU A 62 -14.50 -37.18 -1.66
C LEU A 62 -12.96 -37.18 -1.60
N LYS A 63 -12.32 -36.05 -1.28
CA LYS A 63 -10.84 -35.95 -1.30
C LYS A 63 -10.24 -36.49 0.00
N ASP A 64 -9.22 -37.35 -0.08
CA ASP A 64 -8.54 -37.91 1.09
C ASP A 64 -7.55 -36.92 1.75
N GLU A 65 -7.13 -35.91 1.00
CA GLU A 65 -6.22 -34.85 1.42
C GLU A 65 -6.97 -33.76 2.21
N ILE A 66 -6.37 -33.33 3.31
CA ILE A 66 -6.96 -32.37 4.25
C ILE A 66 -6.85 -30.97 3.65
N GLU A 67 -7.93 -30.49 3.02
CA GLU A 67 -8.25 -29.07 2.99
C GLU A 67 -9.24 -28.82 4.14
N ASP A 68 -8.71 -28.40 5.29
CA ASP A 68 -9.55 -27.74 6.29
C ASP A 68 -9.92 -26.36 5.73
N GLU A 69 -11.12 -26.24 5.17
CA GLU A 69 -12.08 -25.15 5.44
C GLU A 69 -13.25 -25.18 4.43
N GLU A 70 -14.45 -25.40 4.94
CA GLU A 70 -15.63 -24.54 4.71
C GLU A 70 -16.76 -25.07 5.60
N CYS A 71 -16.80 -24.61 6.84
CA CYS A 71 -17.99 -24.70 7.68
C CYS A 71 -18.83 -23.46 7.35
N THR A 72 -19.78 -23.56 6.42
CA THR A 72 -20.85 -22.55 6.30
C THR A 72 -21.86 -22.77 7.42
N ILE A 73 -21.43 -22.44 8.65
CA ILE A 73 -22.39 -22.12 9.71
C ILE A 73 -22.89 -20.71 9.37
N PRO A 74 -24.22 -20.45 9.34
CA PRO A 74 -24.74 -19.10 9.26
C PRO A 74 -24.50 -18.44 10.62
N THR A 75 -23.27 -17.99 10.84
CA THR A 75 -22.94 -17.07 11.92
C THR A 75 -22.68 -15.73 11.25
N ASP A 76 -23.67 -14.85 11.35
CA ASP A 76 -23.45 -13.42 11.21
C ASP A 76 -22.19 -13.05 12.03
N GLU A 77 -21.27 -12.30 11.41
CA GLU A 77 -19.98 -11.81 11.95
C GLU A 77 -18.69 -12.62 11.71
N VAL A 78 -18.53 -13.28 10.55
CA VAL A 78 -17.18 -13.44 9.96
C VAL A 78 -16.99 -12.32 8.94
N SER A 79 -16.07 -11.40 9.21
CA SER A 79 -15.67 -10.35 8.28
C SER A 79 -15.40 -10.97 6.90
N LYS A 80 -16.22 -10.65 5.90
CA LYS A 80 -15.98 -11.02 4.49
C LYS A 80 -14.68 -10.37 4.03
N LEU A 81 -13.53 -10.97 4.35
CA LEU A 81 -12.25 -10.53 3.84
C LEU A 81 -12.31 -10.70 2.33
N ARG A 82 -12.13 -9.59 1.61
CA ARG A 82 -12.19 -9.60 0.15
C ARG A 82 -11.10 -10.53 -0.37
N ARG A 83 -11.46 -11.50 -1.21
CA ARG A 83 -10.50 -12.43 -1.80
C ARG A 83 -9.99 -11.86 -3.12
N VAL A 84 -8.68 -11.63 -3.20
CA VAL A 84 -8.00 -11.11 -4.41
C VAL A 84 -7.71 -12.27 -5.35
N SER A 85 -8.29 -12.21 -6.56
CA SER A 85 -8.07 -13.23 -7.59
C SER A 85 -6.73 -13.06 -8.30
N MET A 86 -6.34 -14.07 -9.08
CA MET A 86 -5.12 -14.02 -9.89
C MET A 86 -5.18 -12.95 -10.97
N GLU A 87 -6.35 -12.75 -11.57
CA GLU A 87 -6.62 -11.72 -12.56
C GLU A 87 -6.54 -10.33 -11.93
N GLU A 88 -7.12 -10.14 -10.75
CA GLU A 88 -7.11 -8.86 -10.03
C GLU A 88 -5.68 -8.48 -9.59
N ALA A 89 -4.90 -9.44 -9.09
CA ALA A 89 -3.50 -9.24 -8.74
C ALA A 89 -2.65 -8.86 -9.97
N ASN A 90 -2.81 -9.56 -11.10
CA ASN A 90 -2.10 -9.22 -12.33
C ASN A 90 -2.52 -7.85 -12.88
N ALA A 91 -3.81 -7.53 -12.84
CA ALA A 91 -4.33 -6.23 -13.25
C ALA A 91 -3.71 -5.11 -12.40
N PHE A 92 -3.70 -5.26 -11.07
CA PHE A 92 -3.06 -4.32 -10.15
C PHE A 92 -1.58 -4.10 -10.47
N LEU A 93 -0.80 -5.19 -10.63
CA LEU A 93 0.63 -5.11 -10.94
C LEU A 93 0.88 -4.38 -12.28
N SER A 94 0.07 -4.65 -13.31
CA SER A 94 0.20 -4.00 -14.62
C SER A 94 -0.14 -2.50 -14.56
N VAL A 95 -1.17 -2.13 -13.80
CA VAL A 95 -1.54 -0.73 -13.56
C VAL A 95 -0.43 -0.01 -12.80
N LYS A 96 0.16 -0.62 -11.76
CA LYS A 96 1.29 -0.03 -11.03
C LYS A 96 2.55 0.09 -11.89
N ALA A 97 2.84 -0.87 -12.74
CA ALA A 97 3.99 -0.83 -13.65
C ALA A 97 3.87 0.27 -14.73
N THR A 98 2.66 0.54 -15.22
CA THR A 98 2.42 1.61 -16.21
C THR A 98 2.35 2.99 -15.57
N THR A 99 1.69 3.10 -14.41
CA THR A 99 1.58 4.38 -13.68
C THR A 99 2.89 4.82 -13.04
N SER A 100 3.78 3.91 -12.66
CA SER A 100 5.08 4.26 -12.07
C SER A 100 5.92 5.16 -12.97
N LYS A 101 5.91 4.91 -14.29
CA LYS A 101 6.62 5.74 -15.27
C LYS A 101 6.04 7.16 -15.34
N SER A 102 4.71 7.26 -15.33
CA SER A 102 4.02 8.55 -15.36
C SER A 102 4.26 9.36 -14.09
N ILE A 103 4.26 8.71 -12.91
CA ILE A 103 4.51 9.35 -11.61
C ILE A 103 5.98 9.80 -11.50
N ALA A 104 6.92 8.97 -11.98
CA ALA A 104 8.33 9.32 -12.02
C ALA A 104 8.58 10.54 -12.94
N LEU A 105 7.99 10.54 -14.14
CA LEU A 105 8.10 11.67 -15.07
C LEU A 105 7.47 12.94 -14.49
N ALA A 106 6.30 12.85 -13.86
CA ALA A 106 5.67 14.00 -13.21
C ALA A 106 6.58 14.62 -12.13
N THR A 107 7.19 13.77 -11.30
CA THR A 107 8.10 14.24 -10.24
C THR A 107 9.36 14.87 -10.83
N PHE A 108 9.91 14.28 -11.91
CA PHE A 108 11.02 14.87 -12.64
C PHE A 108 10.69 16.27 -13.17
N LEU A 109 9.51 16.44 -13.78
CA LEU A 109 9.02 17.74 -14.25
C LEU A 109 8.95 18.77 -13.13
N CYS A 110 8.48 18.39 -11.94
CA CYS A 110 8.46 19.27 -10.77
C CYS A 110 9.87 19.71 -10.35
N ILE A 111 10.84 18.79 -10.34
CA ILE A 111 12.24 19.08 -9.93
C ILE A 111 12.92 20.03 -10.91
N ILE A 112 12.69 19.86 -12.22
CA ILE A 112 13.28 20.73 -13.25
C ILE A 112 12.52 22.05 -13.43
N SER A 113 11.28 22.15 -12.92
CA SER A 113 10.43 23.33 -13.15
C SER A 113 11.05 24.67 -12.75
N PRO A 114 11.82 24.79 -11.64
CA PRO A 114 12.41 26.06 -11.26
C PRO A 114 13.64 26.45 -12.09
N ILE A 115 14.23 25.52 -12.86
CA ILE A 115 15.50 25.75 -13.59
C ILE A 115 15.39 26.96 -14.53
N CYS A 116 14.27 27.06 -15.26
CA CYS A 116 14.06 28.19 -16.18
C CYS A 116 14.05 29.52 -15.42
N LEU A 117 13.38 29.58 -14.27
CA LEU A 117 13.31 30.77 -13.43
C LEU A 117 14.69 31.13 -12.87
N LEU A 118 15.44 30.15 -12.36
CA LEU A 118 16.78 30.36 -11.81
C LEU A 118 17.74 30.93 -12.87
N ILE A 119 17.76 30.32 -14.05
CA ILE A 119 18.63 30.76 -15.15
C ILE A 119 18.22 32.15 -15.66
N LEU A 120 16.93 32.40 -15.90
CA LEU A 120 16.49 33.71 -16.41
C LEU A 120 16.71 34.84 -15.40
N GLY A 121 16.55 34.57 -14.09
CA GLY A 121 16.82 35.55 -13.04
C GLY A 121 18.28 36.02 -13.06
N THR A 122 19.23 35.10 -13.17
CA THR A 122 20.65 35.49 -13.24
C THR A 122 21.02 36.21 -14.53
N ILE A 123 20.39 35.83 -15.64
CA ILE A 123 20.67 36.49 -16.93
C ILE A 123 20.21 37.95 -16.90
N SER A 124 19.14 38.29 -16.18
CA SER A 124 18.67 39.69 -16.12
C SER A 124 19.55 40.57 -15.25
N GLU A 125 20.24 40.01 -14.26
CA GLU A 125 21.23 40.71 -13.43
C GLU A 125 22.54 41.02 -14.17
N VAL A 126 22.86 40.25 -15.23
CA VAL A 126 24.09 40.46 -16.01
C VAL A 126 23.90 41.62 -17.00
N PRO A 127 24.65 42.76 -16.87
CA PRO A 127 24.45 43.96 -17.68
C PRO A 127 24.60 43.76 -19.20
N LYS A 128 25.28 42.68 -19.60
CA LYS A 128 25.53 42.30 -21.00
C LYS A 128 24.26 41.83 -21.72
N TYR A 129 23.29 41.27 -21.01
CA TYR A 129 22.04 40.77 -21.55
C TYR A 129 20.95 41.72 -21.09
N SER A 130 20.59 42.71 -21.91
CA SER A 130 19.66 43.80 -21.55
C SER A 130 18.19 43.34 -21.39
N LEU A 131 17.96 42.29 -20.60
CA LEU A 131 16.65 41.77 -20.23
C LEU A 131 16.15 42.52 -19.00
N ARG A 132 14.89 42.98 -19.05
CA ARG A 132 14.25 43.64 -17.90
C ARG A 132 13.89 42.58 -16.86
N ASP A 133 14.25 42.81 -15.59
CA ASP A 133 14.02 41.88 -14.49
C ASP A 133 12.56 41.38 -14.40
N ASP A 134 11.60 42.30 -14.56
CA ASP A 134 10.17 41.95 -14.55
C ASP A 134 9.79 40.91 -15.62
N VAL A 135 10.41 41.00 -16.79
CA VAL A 135 10.10 40.15 -17.94
C VAL A 135 10.75 38.78 -17.76
N ALA A 136 12.00 38.74 -17.28
CA ALA A 136 12.70 37.49 -17.00
C ALA A 136 11.99 36.68 -15.90
N GLY A 137 11.64 37.33 -14.78
CA GLY A 137 10.85 36.72 -13.72
C GLY A 137 9.47 36.24 -14.21
N GLY A 138 8.79 37.07 -15.01
CA GLY A 138 7.48 36.73 -15.59
C GLY A 138 7.52 35.48 -16.49
N ILE A 139 8.48 35.40 -17.42
CA ILE A 139 8.64 34.23 -18.30
C ILE A 139 8.99 32.98 -17.48
N GLY A 140 9.93 33.10 -16.54
CA GLY A 140 10.33 31.99 -15.67
C GLY A 140 9.15 31.42 -14.86
N MET A 141 8.32 32.29 -14.30
CA MET A 141 7.11 31.90 -13.58
C MET A 141 6.09 31.20 -14.48
N ILE A 142 5.87 31.68 -15.72
CA ILE A 142 4.96 31.04 -16.67
C ILE A 142 5.42 29.61 -16.99
N VAL A 143 6.71 29.43 -17.30
CA VAL A 143 7.28 28.11 -17.62
C VAL A 143 7.16 27.16 -16.43
N LEU A 144 7.49 27.63 -15.22
CA LEU A 144 7.35 26.87 -13.99
C LEU A 144 5.90 26.37 -13.81
N LEU A 145 4.93 27.28 -13.91
CA LEU A 145 3.51 26.94 -13.74
C LEU A 145 3.00 25.96 -14.81
N LEU A 146 3.44 26.09 -16.06
CA LEU A 146 3.08 25.17 -17.13
C LEU A 146 3.62 23.75 -16.86
N LEU A 147 4.89 23.63 -16.48
CA LEU A 147 5.50 22.33 -16.15
C LEU A 147 4.83 21.66 -14.94
N VAL A 148 4.54 22.44 -13.90
CA VAL A 148 3.80 21.96 -12.72
C VAL A 148 2.39 21.53 -13.11
N THR A 149 1.69 22.27 -13.98
CA THR A 149 0.35 21.90 -14.44
C THR A 149 0.36 20.55 -15.17
N ILE A 150 1.35 20.31 -16.03
CA ILE A 150 1.53 19.02 -16.71
C ILE A 150 1.81 17.90 -15.69
N ALA A 151 2.69 18.14 -14.72
CA ALA A 151 3.00 17.17 -13.67
C ALA A 151 1.76 16.80 -12.84
N VAL A 152 0.97 17.79 -12.41
CA VAL A 152 -0.28 17.56 -11.66
C VAL A 152 -1.28 16.75 -12.49
N ALA A 153 -1.43 17.04 -13.79
CA ALA A 153 -2.31 16.26 -14.66
C ALA A 153 -1.88 14.77 -14.73
N LEU A 154 -0.58 14.50 -14.80
CA LEU A 154 -0.03 13.14 -14.77
C LEU A 154 -0.26 12.43 -13.42
N PHE A 155 -0.11 13.13 -12.30
CA PHE A 155 -0.40 12.59 -10.97
C PHE A 155 -1.88 12.23 -10.82
N ILE A 156 -2.79 13.14 -11.20
CA ILE A 156 -4.24 12.90 -11.11
C ILE A 156 -4.67 11.74 -12.01
N SER A 157 -4.19 11.71 -13.27
CA SER A 157 -4.48 10.62 -14.20
C SER A 157 -3.99 9.27 -13.68
N SER A 158 -2.81 9.23 -13.07
CA SER A 158 -2.25 8.01 -12.47
C SER A 158 -3.02 7.58 -11.23
N GLY A 159 -3.35 8.52 -10.34
CA GLY A 159 -4.11 8.27 -9.12
C GLY A 159 -5.50 7.70 -9.40
N ARG A 160 -6.20 8.24 -10.41
CA ARG A 160 -7.52 7.73 -10.83
C ARG A 160 -7.46 6.28 -11.31
N LYS A 161 -6.39 5.88 -12.02
CA LYS A 161 -6.20 4.50 -12.48
C LYS A 161 -5.94 3.52 -11.32
N THR A 162 -5.33 4.00 -10.22
CA THR A 162 -5.02 3.17 -9.05
C THR A 162 -6.13 3.15 -8.01
N ALA A 163 -7.07 4.09 -8.03
CA ALA A 163 -8.11 4.27 -7.03
C ALA A 163 -8.97 3.01 -6.78
N ALA A 164 -9.23 2.21 -7.83
CA ALA A 164 -9.96 0.94 -7.70
C ALA A 164 -9.26 -0.09 -6.80
N TYR A 165 -7.96 0.08 -6.55
CA TYR A 165 -7.10 -0.83 -5.80
C TYR A 165 -6.64 -0.26 -4.45
N ASP A 166 -7.15 0.90 -4.02
CA ASP A 166 -6.77 1.53 -2.75
C ASP A 166 -7.08 0.65 -1.54
N TYR A 167 -8.06 -0.24 -1.66
CA TYR A 167 -8.40 -1.21 -0.63
C TYR A 167 -7.25 -2.18 -0.34
N LEU A 168 -6.39 -2.50 -1.32
CA LEU A 168 -5.21 -3.37 -1.11
C LEU A 168 -4.18 -2.75 -0.15
N GLU A 169 -4.24 -1.44 0.06
CA GLU A 169 -3.39 -0.73 0.99
C GLU A 169 -4.04 -0.53 2.36
N LYS A 170 -5.35 -0.30 2.38
CA LYS A 170 -6.08 0.08 3.60
C LYS A 170 -6.68 -1.10 4.36
N GLU A 171 -7.13 -2.11 3.63
CA GLU A 171 -7.90 -3.23 4.18
C GLU A 171 -7.04 -4.49 4.23
N THR A 172 -7.38 -5.37 5.17
CA THR A 172 -6.89 -6.74 5.21
C THR A 172 -7.69 -7.56 4.21
N PHE A 173 -7.00 -8.44 3.48
CA PHE A 173 -7.61 -9.25 2.43
C PHE A 173 -6.96 -10.63 2.39
N GLU A 174 -7.58 -11.54 1.66
CA GLU A 174 -7.05 -12.87 1.41
C GLU A 174 -6.66 -13.03 -0.05
N THR A 175 -5.56 -13.73 -0.31
CA THR A 175 -5.11 -14.00 -1.68
C THR A 175 -5.62 -15.36 -2.12
N ALA A 176 -6.11 -15.48 -3.37
CA ALA A 176 -6.42 -16.78 -3.96
C ALA A 176 -5.19 -17.71 -4.01
N TYR A 177 -5.44 -19.02 -4.11
CA TYR A 177 -4.37 -20.02 -4.17
C TYR A 177 -3.40 -19.72 -5.33
N GLY A 178 -2.09 -19.86 -5.09
CA GLY A 178 -1.05 -19.58 -6.07
C GLY A 178 -0.68 -18.10 -6.28
N VAL A 179 -1.54 -17.13 -5.93
CA VAL A 179 -1.25 -15.68 -6.09
C VAL A 179 -0.02 -15.29 -5.28
N ARG A 180 0.04 -15.71 -4.01
CA ARG A 180 1.17 -15.41 -3.12
C ARG A 180 2.49 -15.98 -3.64
N GLY A 181 2.45 -17.20 -4.19
CA GLY A 181 3.62 -17.84 -4.83
C GLY A 181 4.11 -17.06 -6.04
N MET A 182 3.20 -16.72 -6.97
CA MET A 182 3.53 -15.93 -8.17
C MET A 182 4.10 -14.56 -7.83
N VAL A 183 3.49 -13.84 -6.88
CA VAL A 183 3.95 -12.51 -6.48
C VAL A 183 5.30 -12.59 -5.79
N SER A 184 5.51 -13.60 -4.92
CA SER A 184 6.79 -13.85 -4.25
C SER A 184 7.89 -14.15 -5.26
N GLU A 185 7.64 -14.98 -6.26
CA GLU A 185 8.60 -15.29 -7.32
C GLU A 185 8.96 -14.06 -8.14
N ARG A 186 7.96 -13.27 -8.58
CA ARG A 186 8.20 -12.02 -9.31
C ARG A 186 8.96 -10.99 -8.47
N LYS A 187 8.65 -10.89 -7.17
CA LYS A 187 9.38 -10.02 -6.23
C LYS A 187 10.84 -10.44 -6.10
N ALA A 188 11.11 -11.74 -6.00
CA ALA A 188 12.47 -12.28 -5.96
C ALA A 188 13.24 -11.97 -7.25
N GLN A 189 12.63 -12.17 -8.41
CA GLN A 189 13.22 -11.83 -9.72
C GLN A 189 13.48 -10.32 -9.87
N TYR A 190 12.62 -9.47 -9.29
CA TYR A 190 12.76 -8.02 -9.35
C TYR A 190 13.77 -7.46 -8.34
N ASN A 191 14.16 -8.22 -7.31
CA ASN A 191 14.99 -7.74 -6.21
C ASN A 191 16.35 -7.17 -6.68
N GLU A 192 17.00 -7.84 -7.64
CA GLU A 192 18.26 -7.34 -8.21
C GLU A 192 18.06 -6.02 -8.97
N VAL A 193 16.97 -5.90 -9.73
CA VAL A 193 16.64 -4.67 -10.46
C VAL A 193 16.32 -3.53 -9.50
N TYR A 194 15.55 -3.81 -8.45
CA TYR A 194 15.24 -2.85 -7.38
C TYR A 194 16.51 -2.34 -6.69
N THR A 195 17.39 -3.26 -6.28
CA THR A 195 18.66 -2.93 -5.62
C THR A 195 19.57 -2.13 -6.55
N ARG A 196 19.74 -2.55 -7.80
CA ARG A 196 20.55 -1.84 -8.79
C ARG A 196 20.03 -0.43 -9.05
N ASN A 197 18.71 -0.27 -9.21
CA ASN A 197 18.10 1.05 -9.42
C ASN A 197 18.28 1.97 -8.20
N ASN A 198 18.18 1.43 -6.98
CA ASN A 198 18.43 2.20 -5.76
C ASN A 198 19.90 2.61 -5.62
N ILE A 199 20.85 1.74 -6.01
CA ILE A 199 22.28 2.08 -6.04
C ILE A 199 22.54 3.20 -7.05
N ILE A 200 21.99 3.09 -8.28
CA ILE A 200 22.11 4.12 -9.32
C ILE A 200 21.48 5.44 -8.86
N GLY A 201 20.27 5.40 -8.30
CA GLY A 201 19.57 6.60 -7.80
C GLY A 201 20.34 7.30 -6.69
N THR A 202 20.86 6.52 -5.71
CA THR A 202 21.67 7.04 -4.60
C THR A 202 22.98 7.62 -5.13
N GLY A 203 23.67 6.91 -6.01
CA GLY A 203 24.91 7.36 -6.63
C GLY A 203 24.75 8.66 -7.40
N LEU A 204 23.67 8.80 -8.19
CA LEU A 204 23.35 10.05 -8.91
C LEU A 204 23.09 11.21 -7.94
N CYS A 205 22.33 10.98 -6.87
CA CYS A 205 22.07 12.03 -5.88
C CYS A 205 23.35 12.51 -5.17
N ILE A 206 24.28 11.60 -4.86
CA ILE A 206 25.59 11.96 -4.28
C ILE A 206 26.44 12.71 -5.32
N MET A 207 26.50 12.22 -6.56
CA MET A 207 27.24 12.86 -7.65
C MET A 207 26.67 14.23 -8.06
N ALA A 208 25.39 14.51 -7.77
CA ALA A 208 24.78 15.81 -8.03
C ALA A 208 25.44 16.95 -7.23
N LEU A 209 26.21 16.64 -6.18
CA LEU A 209 27.01 17.64 -5.47
C LEU A 209 28.26 18.06 -6.25
N ILE A 210 28.75 17.24 -7.19
CA ILE A 210 29.97 17.54 -7.95
C ILE A 210 29.83 18.81 -8.79
N PRO A 211 28.77 19.02 -9.60
CA PRO A 211 28.60 20.28 -10.31
C PRO A 211 28.49 21.47 -9.34
N LEU A 212 27.78 21.32 -8.23
CA LEU A 212 27.60 22.37 -7.23
C LEU A 212 28.95 22.87 -6.68
N PHE A 213 29.82 21.96 -6.24
CA PHE A 213 31.16 22.33 -5.75
C PHE A 213 32.11 22.73 -6.89
N GLY A 214 31.96 22.13 -8.07
CA GLY A 214 32.72 22.51 -9.25
C GLY A 214 32.53 23.99 -9.59
N GLY A 215 31.29 24.48 -9.59
CA GLY A 215 31.00 25.90 -9.81
C GLY A 215 31.75 26.83 -8.85
N ALA A 216 31.72 26.50 -7.56
CA ALA A 216 32.40 27.28 -6.52
C ALA A 216 33.93 27.24 -6.66
N ILE A 217 34.51 26.12 -7.08
CA ILE A 217 35.97 25.98 -7.23
C ILE A 217 36.49 26.72 -8.47
N PHE A 218 35.77 26.66 -9.59
CA PHE A 218 36.25 27.23 -10.85
C PHE A 218 36.15 28.75 -10.89
N ASN A 219 35.04 29.33 -10.43
CA ASN A 219 34.85 30.78 -10.49
C ASN A 219 33.70 31.27 -9.58
N ASP A 220 33.98 31.48 -8.29
CA ASP A 220 32.99 31.93 -7.29
C ASP A 220 32.42 33.34 -7.59
N GLU A 221 33.13 34.15 -8.38
CA GLU A 221 32.65 35.48 -8.78
C GLU A 221 31.61 35.45 -9.92
N ASN A 222 31.46 34.32 -10.62
CA ASN A 222 30.54 34.20 -11.74
C ASN A 222 29.22 33.54 -11.33
N GLU A 223 28.28 34.36 -10.86
CA GLU A 223 26.95 33.97 -10.39
C GLU A 223 26.15 33.16 -11.43
N LEU A 224 26.28 33.51 -12.72
CA LEU A 224 25.66 32.77 -13.83
C LEU A 224 26.20 31.33 -13.90
N LEU A 225 27.51 31.14 -13.78
CA LEU A 225 28.12 29.80 -13.79
C LEU A 225 27.63 28.97 -12.60
N LEU A 226 27.59 29.56 -11.40
CA LEU A 226 27.09 28.89 -10.19
C LEU A 226 25.66 28.38 -10.38
N ILE A 227 24.78 29.18 -10.97
CA ILE A 227 23.37 28.79 -11.15
C ILE A 227 23.15 27.83 -12.31
N ILE A 228 23.98 27.87 -13.37
CA ILE A 228 24.02 26.78 -14.36
C ILE A 228 24.44 25.47 -13.70
N MET A 229 25.45 25.48 -12.84
CA MET A 229 25.90 24.28 -12.14
C MET A 229 24.87 23.75 -11.15
N LEU A 230 24.20 24.64 -10.40
CA LEU A 230 23.05 24.29 -9.56
C LEU A 230 21.93 23.66 -10.39
N SER A 231 21.62 24.22 -11.56
CA SER A 231 20.61 23.69 -12.47
C SER A 231 20.99 22.29 -12.98
N ALA A 232 22.27 22.08 -13.32
CA ALA A 232 22.79 20.76 -13.68
C ALA A 232 22.65 19.75 -12.52
N SER A 233 22.95 20.17 -11.29
CA SER A 233 22.73 19.36 -10.09
C SER A 233 21.26 18.95 -9.93
N LEU A 234 20.30 19.87 -10.13
CA LEU A 234 18.87 19.55 -10.05
C LEU A 234 18.44 18.52 -11.10
N VAL A 235 18.98 18.57 -12.32
CA VAL A 235 18.71 17.56 -13.36
C VAL A 235 19.23 16.19 -12.93
N ILE A 236 20.46 16.11 -12.41
CA ILE A 236 21.05 14.85 -11.94
C ILE A 236 20.24 14.25 -10.79
N VAL A 237 19.85 15.07 -9.80
CA VAL A 237 18.96 14.65 -8.70
C VAL A 237 17.63 14.16 -9.27
N GLY A 238 17.03 14.91 -10.20
CA GLY A 238 15.79 14.53 -10.86
C GLY A 238 15.86 13.14 -11.50
N ILE A 239 16.95 12.85 -12.23
CA ILE A 239 17.16 11.52 -12.82
C ILE A 239 17.28 10.46 -11.72
N GLY A 240 18.03 10.72 -10.64
CA GLY A 240 18.13 9.80 -9.51
C GLY A 240 16.76 9.50 -8.86
N VAL A 241 15.93 10.52 -8.69
CA VAL A 241 14.57 10.39 -8.15
C VAL A 241 13.66 9.55 -9.07
N VAL A 242 13.81 9.65 -10.40
CA VAL A 242 13.06 8.79 -11.34
C VAL A 242 13.33 7.31 -11.09
N PHE A 243 14.58 6.92 -10.83
CA PHE A 243 14.92 5.53 -10.49
C PHE A 243 14.21 5.08 -9.21
N PHE A 244 14.27 5.88 -8.14
CA PHE A 244 13.63 5.56 -6.86
C PHE A 244 12.11 5.42 -6.97
N ILE A 245 11.47 6.35 -7.69
CA ILE A 245 10.01 6.33 -7.82
C ILE A 245 9.56 5.15 -8.67
N HIS A 246 10.23 4.91 -9.81
CA HIS A 246 9.87 3.81 -10.68
C HIS A 246 10.06 2.45 -10.00
N SER A 247 11.23 2.23 -9.39
CA SER A 247 11.54 0.97 -8.69
C SER A 247 10.72 0.79 -7.42
N GLY A 248 10.53 1.87 -6.65
CA GLY A 248 9.78 1.88 -5.40
C GLY A 248 8.30 1.57 -5.59
N ILE A 249 7.64 2.13 -6.63
CA ILE A 249 6.22 1.83 -6.89
C ILE A 249 6.01 0.36 -7.26
N ILE A 250 6.91 -0.22 -8.06
CA ILE A 250 6.83 -1.63 -8.45
C ILE A 250 7.08 -2.52 -7.21
N TRP A 251 8.14 -2.24 -6.45
CA TRP A 251 8.45 -2.97 -5.22
C TRP A 251 7.30 -2.93 -4.21
N ALA A 252 6.77 -1.74 -3.94
CA ALA A 252 5.63 -1.55 -3.03
C ALA A 252 4.37 -2.28 -3.52
N SER A 253 4.17 -2.44 -4.84
CA SER A 253 3.04 -3.22 -5.36
C SER A 253 3.13 -4.70 -4.99
N TYR A 254 4.33 -5.28 -4.97
CA TYR A 254 4.54 -6.65 -4.49
C TYR A 254 4.31 -6.75 -2.98
N GLU A 255 4.84 -5.82 -2.19
CA GLU A 255 4.63 -5.81 -0.73
C GLU A 255 3.17 -5.64 -0.33
N LYS A 256 2.40 -4.82 -1.07
CA LYS A 256 0.96 -4.66 -0.86
C LYS A 256 0.22 -5.98 -1.05
N LEU A 257 0.51 -6.73 -2.12
CA LEU A 257 -0.11 -8.03 -2.39
C LEU A 257 0.32 -9.12 -1.41
N LEU A 258 1.59 -9.12 -1.00
CA LEU A 258 2.12 -10.07 -0.01
C LEU A 258 1.75 -9.71 1.43
N GLN A 259 1.27 -8.49 1.67
CA GLN A 259 1.03 -7.92 2.99
C GLN A 259 2.29 -8.00 3.88
N GLU A 260 3.40 -7.50 3.34
CA GLU A 260 4.72 -7.48 3.99
C GLU A 260 5.17 -6.04 4.30
N GLY A 261 6.18 -5.90 5.16
CA GLY A 261 6.82 -4.62 5.45
C GLY A 261 5.88 -3.62 6.11
N ASP A 262 5.56 -2.53 5.42
CA ASP A 262 4.61 -1.51 5.88
C ASP A 262 3.15 -1.87 5.64
N TYR A 263 2.88 -2.88 4.81
CA TYR A 263 1.53 -3.32 4.44
C TYR A 263 1.10 -4.60 5.17
N SER A 264 1.79 -4.95 6.26
CA SER A 264 1.44 -6.13 7.06
C SER A 264 0.06 -5.99 7.70
N LYS A 265 -0.63 -7.12 7.86
CA LYS A 265 -1.96 -7.20 8.51
C LYS A 265 -1.96 -6.46 9.86
N GLU A 266 -0.94 -6.72 10.68
CA GLU A 266 -0.76 -6.09 11.99
C GLU A 266 -0.62 -4.56 11.90
N LYS A 267 0.13 -4.04 10.92
CA LYS A 267 0.29 -2.59 10.76
C LYS A 267 -0.99 -1.94 10.25
N LYS A 268 -1.69 -2.54 9.29
CA LYS A 268 -2.96 -2.01 8.76
C LYS A 268 -4.04 -1.88 9.83
N GLU A 269 -4.19 -2.90 10.67
CA GLU A 269 -5.15 -2.88 11.79
C GLU A 269 -4.81 -1.79 12.81
N LYS A 270 -3.53 -1.64 13.17
CA LYS A 270 -3.08 -0.60 14.10
C LYS A 270 -3.14 0.80 13.49
N GLN A 271 -2.96 0.93 12.19
CA GLN A 271 -2.95 2.21 11.48
C GLN A 271 -4.30 2.91 11.58
N SER A 272 -5.42 2.18 11.50
CA SER A 272 -6.76 2.78 11.66
C SER A 272 -6.95 3.38 13.05
N ALA A 273 -6.59 2.64 14.11
CA ALA A 273 -6.69 3.10 15.49
C ALA A 273 -5.75 4.28 15.78
N THR A 274 -4.49 4.21 15.34
CA THR A 274 -3.54 5.32 15.51
C THR A 274 -3.94 6.56 14.72
N THR A 275 -4.52 6.41 13.54
CA THR A 275 -5.07 7.53 12.75
C THR A 275 -6.22 8.20 13.50
N ALA A 276 -7.17 7.43 14.04
CA ALA A 276 -8.26 7.98 14.84
C ALA A 276 -7.76 8.71 16.09
N ILE A 277 -6.81 8.14 16.83
CA ILE A 277 -6.18 8.77 18.00
C ILE A 277 -5.47 10.06 17.59
N SER A 278 -4.77 10.07 16.47
CA SER A 278 -4.09 11.26 15.95
C SER A 278 -5.08 12.38 15.65
N VAL A 279 -6.17 12.09 14.93
CA VAL A 279 -7.21 13.07 14.59
C VAL A 279 -7.83 13.67 15.86
N VAL A 280 -8.17 12.83 16.83
CA VAL A 280 -8.75 13.28 18.12
C VAL A 280 -7.74 14.14 18.88
N TYR A 281 -6.50 13.66 19.03
CA TYR A 281 -5.44 14.35 19.76
C TYR A 281 -5.17 15.75 19.19
N TRP A 282 -4.93 15.86 17.89
CA TRP A 282 -4.64 17.14 17.25
C TRP A 282 -5.83 18.09 17.26
N SER A 283 -7.06 17.57 17.18
CA SER A 283 -8.27 18.39 17.33
C SER A 283 -8.38 18.98 18.74
N ILE A 284 -8.08 18.19 19.78
CA ILE A 284 -8.07 18.66 21.18
C ILE A 284 -6.96 19.68 21.40
N VAL A 285 -5.73 19.40 20.95
CA VAL A 285 -4.59 20.33 21.07
C VAL A 285 -4.91 21.66 20.40
N THR A 286 -5.49 21.62 19.20
CA THR A 286 -5.89 22.83 18.47
C THR A 286 -6.97 23.60 19.23
N ALA A 287 -7.98 22.92 19.78
CA ALA A 287 -9.02 23.55 20.60
C ALA A 287 -8.45 24.21 21.87
N VAL A 288 -7.52 23.54 22.56
CA VAL A 288 -6.81 24.09 23.74
C VAL A 288 -5.97 25.29 23.36
N TYR A 289 -5.21 25.21 22.26
CA TYR A 289 -4.41 26.31 21.75
C TYR A 289 -5.27 27.53 21.42
N LEU A 290 -6.37 27.35 20.70
CA LEU A 290 -7.28 28.44 20.33
C LEU A 290 -7.98 29.00 21.57
N GLY A 291 -8.52 28.16 22.45
CA GLY A 291 -9.18 28.59 23.68
C GLY A 291 -8.27 29.41 24.59
N TYR A 292 -7.03 28.94 24.79
CA TYR A 292 -6.03 29.66 25.57
C TYR A 292 -5.61 30.97 24.88
N SER A 293 -5.33 30.94 23.58
CA SER A 293 -4.86 32.11 22.82
C SER A 293 -5.92 33.22 22.75
N PHE A 294 -7.19 32.86 22.50
CA PHE A 294 -8.28 33.83 22.48
C PHE A 294 -8.62 34.37 23.88
N SER A 295 -8.56 33.54 24.94
CA SER A 295 -8.89 33.99 26.29
C SER A 295 -7.81 34.87 26.92
N THR A 296 -6.53 34.64 26.60
CA THR A 296 -5.40 35.37 27.20
C THR A 296 -4.85 36.47 26.28
N ASN A 297 -5.25 36.46 25.00
CA ASN A 297 -4.70 37.29 23.92
C ASN A 297 -3.17 37.27 23.82
N ASN A 298 -2.53 36.23 24.38
CA ASN A 298 -1.08 36.11 24.54
C ASN A 298 -0.49 35.12 23.52
N TRP A 299 -0.54 35.52 22.25
CA TRP A 299 -0.04 34.76 21.11
C TRP A 299 1.50 34.55 21.16
N GLY A 300 2.21 35.35 21.95
CA GLY A 300 3.67 35.25 22.11
C GLY A 300 4.14 34.01 22.86
N TYR A 301 3.31 33.45 23.75
CA TYR A 301 3.65 32.24 24.52
C TYR A 301 2.79 31.02 24.18
N SER A 302 1.67 31.18 23.49
CA SER A 302 0.76 30.08 23.18
C SER A 302 1.36 29.02 22.26
N TRP A 303 2.43 29.32 21.52
CA TRP A 303 3.17 28.36 20.69
C TRP A 303 3.78 27.21 21.51
N ILE A 304 4.03 27.39 22.81
CA ILE A 304 4.56 26.35 23.71
C ILE A 304 3.61 25.13 23.73
N ILE A 305 2.29 25.35 23.58
CA ILE A 305 1.29 24.28 23.53
C ILE A 305 1.59 23.31 22.38
N TRP A 306 2.01 23.82 21.22
CA TRP A 306 2.36 22.98 20.06
C TRP A 306 3.62 22.15 20.30
N VAL A 307 4.64 22.73 20.95
CA VAL A 307 5.88 22.01 21.26
C VAL A 307 5.64 20.89 22.27
N VAL A 308 4.91 21.19 23.36
CA VAL A 308 4.54 20.18 24.35
C VAL A 308 3.70 19.09 23.69
N ALA A 309 2.72 19.46 22.86
CA ALA A 309 1.89 18.50 22.15
C ALA A 309 2.69 17.60 21.20
N ALA A 310 3.67 18.13 20.48
CA ALA A 310 4.51 17.36 19.59
C ALA A 310 5.35 16.30 20.35
N VAL A 311 5.85 16.63 21.53
CA VAL A 311 6.64 15.70 22.38
C VAL A 311 5.75 14.63 23.03
N VAL A 312 4.54 14.99 23.44
CA VAL A 312 3.60 14.08 24.12
C VAL A 312 2.96 13.08 23.15
N PHE A 313 2.77 13.45 21.88
CA PHE A 313 2.07 12.61 20.90
C PHE A 313 2.70 11.21 20.68
N PRO A 314 4.02 11.08 20.42
CA PRO A 314 4.66 9.76 20.30
C PRO A 314 4.48 8.88 21.53
N ALA A 315 4.51 9.47 22.73
CA ALA A 315 4.31 8.73 23.98
C ALA A 315 2.90 8.15 24.07
N ILE A 316 1.87 8.92 23.71
CA ILE A 316 0.47 8.46 23.66
C ILE A 316 0.31 7.32 22.66
N VAL A 317 0.87 7.46 21.46
CA VAL A 317 0.82 6.42 20.42
C VAL A 317 1.51 5.14 20.89
N ALA A 318 2.68 5.25 21.52
CA ALA A 318 3.42 4.10 22.06
C ALA A 318 2.63 3.37 23.16
N ILE A 319 2.01 4.11 24.09
CA ILE A 319 1.18 3.56 25.15
C ILE A 319 -0.04 2.84 24.56
N SER A 320 -0.75 3.47 23.63
CA SER A 320 -1.92 2.87 22.97
C SER A 320 -1.55 1.57 22.24
N ASN A 321 -0.43 1.56 21.52
CA ASN A 321 0.05 0.38 20.81
C ASN A 321 0.49 -0.75 21.76
N SER A 322 0.96 -0.43 22.97
CA SER A 322 1.32 -1.42 23.99
C SER A 322 0.10 -2.06 24.66
N LEU A 323 -0.98 -1.28 24.87
CA LEU A 323 -2.23 -1.74 25.47
C LEU A 323 -3.01 -2.68 24.54
N GLY A 324 -2.95 -2.44 23.23
CA GLY A 324 -3.58 -3.30 22.22
C GLY A 324 -2.94 -4.69 22.07
N LYS A 325 -1.73 -4.92 22.59
CA LYS A 325 -1.06 -6.25 22.56
C LYS A 325 -1.49 -7.21 23.68
N ARG A 326 -2.31 -6.75 24.64
CA ARG A 326 -2.72 -7.54 25.83
C ARG A 326 -4.13 -8.16 25.74
N LYS A 327 -4.77 -8.10 24.57
CA LYS A 327 -6.00 -8.84 24.26
C LYS A 327 -5.70 -9.84 23.16
#